data_AF-A0A243BE23-F1
#
_entry.id   AF-A0A243BE23-F1
#
_cell.length_a   1.000
_cell.length_b   1.000
_cell.length_c   1.000
_cell.angle_alpha   90.00
_cell.angle_beta   90.00
_cell.angle_gamma   90.00
#
_symmetry.space_group_name_H-M   'P 1'
#
loop_
_entity.id
_entity.type
_entity.pdbx_description
1 polymer ?
#
loop_
_entity_poly.entity_id
_entity_poly.type
_entity_poly.pdbx_seq_one_letter_code
_entity_poly.pdbx_strand_id
1 'polypeptide(L)'
;MKLTKEERKELTYQIGDIIEQKCRRCYYNRTSNECFSINECKACPTGEELRRLGRYLDTQPKKNGGPRMEKSSGLTPEVVRNLNIQGIPDKDIGIMYELSPSYVGKKKKQWKRAGIWKGPTDMREIKKARISPSTQA
;
A
#
# COMPACT_ATOMS: atom_id res chain seq x y z
N MET A 1 -11.43 7.46 -36.18
CA MET A 1 -11.83 8.50 -35.20
C MET A 1 -10.92 8.41 -33.98
N LYS A 2 -10.50 9.55 -33.41
CA LYS A 2 -9.79 9.57 -32.13
C LYS A 2 -10.82 9.87 -31.04
N LEU A 3 -10.97 8.97 -30.07
CA LEU A 3 -11.82 9.19 -28.89
C LEU A 3 -11.28 10.38 -28.08
N THR A 4 -12.18 11.25 -27.63
CA THR A 4 -11.89 12.32 -26.67
C THR A 4 -11.53 11.73 -25.30
N LYS A 5 -11.02 12.57 -24.38
CA LYS A 5 -10.65 12.12 -23.03
C LYS A 5 -11.90 11.75 -22.21
N GLU A 6 -12.98 12.48 -22.44
CA GLU A 6 -14.27 12.35 -21.80
C GLU A 6 -14.95 11.05 -22.24
N GLU A 7 -15.01 10.78 -23.54
CA GLU A 7 -15.54 9.52 -24.10
C GLU A 7 -14.75 8.30 -23.62
N ARG A 8 -13.42 8.42 -23.57
CA ARG A 8 -12.53 7.37 -23.07
C ARG A 8 -12.78 7.07 -21.59
N LYS A 9 -13.00 8.11 -20.77
CA LYS A 9 -13.33 7.99 -19.35
C LYS A 9 -14.69 7.32 -19.15
N GLU A 10 -15.69 7.74 -19.93
CA GLU A 10 -17.03 7.16 -19.92
C GLU A 10 -17.00 5.67 -20.28
N LEU A 11 -16.30 5.30 -21.36
CA LEU A 11 -16.12 3.90 -21.75
C LEU A 11 -15.41 3.07 -20.67
N THR A 12 -14.47 3.67 -19.94
CA THR A 12 -13.78 3.00 -18.83
C THR A 12 -14.73 2.70 -17.68
N TYR A 13 -15.63 3.64 -17.34
CA TYR A 13 -16.67 3.42 -16.32
C TYR A 13 -17.67 2.36 -16.76
N GLN A 14 -18.17 2.42 -18.00
CA GLN A 14 -19.10 1.41 -18.53
C GLN A 14 -18.50 0.00 -18.50
N ILE A 15 -17.21 -0.14 -18.83
CA ILE A 15 -16.51 -1.41 -18.72
C ILE A 15 -16.44 -1.88 -17.26
N GLY A 16 -16.21 -0.96 -16.31
CA GLY A 16 -16.24 -1.23 -14.87
C GLY A 16 -17.60 -1.77 -14.41
N ASP A 17 -18.69 -1.10 -14.80
CA ASP A 17 -20.06 -1.49 -14.45
C ASP A 17 -20.41 -2.87 -15.01
N ILE A 18 -20.02 -3.16 -16.26
CA ILE A 18 -20.22 -4.47 -16.88
C ILE A 18 -19.48 -5.56 -16.09
N ILE A 19 -18.23 -5.30 -15.70
CA ILE A 19 -17.44 -6.25 -14.89
C ILE A 19 -18.12 -6.45 -13.53
N GLU A 20 -18.53 -5.39 -12.84
CA GLU A 20 -19.16 -5.51 -11.52
C GLU A 20 -20.49 -6.29 -11.58
N GLN A 21 -21.36 -5.97 -12.54
CA GLN A 21 -22.66 -6.60 -12.69
C GLN A 21 -22.57 -8.05 -13.18
N LYS A 22 -21.67 -8.34 -14.14
CA LYS A 22 -21.61 -9.65 -14.82
C LYS A 22 -20.57 -10.59 -14.20
N CYS A 23 -19.42 -10.10 -13.73
CA CYS A 23 -18.40 -10.96 -13.15
C CYS A 23 -18.77 -11.46 -11.74
N ARG A 24 -19.53 -10.69 -10.96
CA ARG A 24 -19.99 -11.12 -9.63
C ARG A 24 -20.89 -12.36 -9.67
N ARG A 25 -21.62 -12.58 -10.77
CA ARG A 25 -22.50 -13.75 -10.99
C ARG A 25 -21.98 -14.72 -12.05
N CYS A 26 -20.74 -14.54 -12.50
CA CYS A 26 -20.19 -15.30 -13.61
C CYS A 26 -19.98 -16.78 -13.23
N TYR A 27 -20.34 -17.68 -14.15
CA TYR A 27 -20.13 -19.12 -14.01
C TYR A 27 -18.68 -19.48 -13.67
N TYR A 28 -17.72 -18.85 -14.33
CA TYR A 28 -16.27 -19.02 -14.08
C TYR A 28 -15.80 -18.47 -12.73
N ASN A 29 -16.63 -17.71 -12.02
CA ASN A 29 -16.33 -17.15 -10.69
C ASN A 29 -17.02 -17.93 -9.56
N ARG A 30 -17.80 -18.97 -9.89
CA ARG A 30 -18.46 -19.82 -8.90
C ARG A 30 -17.48 -20.87 -8.39
N THR A 31 -16.95 -20.66 -7.18
CA THR A 31 -16.35 -21.75 -6.38
C THR A 31 -17.37 -22.38 -5.44
N SER A 32 -18.40 -21.63 -4.99
CA SER A 32 -19.62 -22.11 -4.32
C SER A 32 -20.72 -21.02 -4.39
N ASN A 33 -21.98 -21.34 -4.07
CA ASN A 33 -23.11 -20.38 -4.06
C ASN A 33 -22.99 -19.27 -2.99
N GLU A 34 -22.05 -19.39 -2.05
CA GLU A 34 -21.87 -18.46 -0.92
C GLU A 34 -20.66 -17.54 -1.09
N CYS A 35 -19.78 -17.80 -2.06
CA CYS A 35 -18.56 -17.01 -2.29
C CYS A 35 -18.81 -15.84 -3.25
N PHE A 36 -19.34 -14.73 -2.71
CA PHE A 36 -19.46 -13.45 -3.42
C PHE A 36 -18.19 -12.57 -3.35
N SER A 37 -17.07 -13.10 -2.86
CA SER A 37 -15.89 -12.33 -2.44
C SER A 37 -14.81 -12.14 -3.52
N ILE A 38 -14.95 -12.75 -4.69
CA ILE A 38 -13.96 -12.65 -5.77
C ILE A 38 -14.36 -11.56 -6.75
N ASN A 39 -13.77 -10.37 -6.60
CA ASN A 39 -13.98 -9.22 -7.50
C ASN A 39 -13.39 -9.44 -8.90
N GLU A 40 -12.48 -10.41 -9.08
CA GLU A 40 -11.77 -10.62 -10.36
C GLU A 40 -11.65 -12.11 -10.72
N CYS A 41 -12.54 -12.58 -11.59
CA CYS A 41 -12.45 -13.93 -12.16
C CYS A 41 -11.28 -14.02 -13.16
N LYS A 42 -10.29 -14.88 -12.88
CA LYS A 42 -9.11 -15.10 -13.74
C LYS A 42 -9.35 -16.07 -14.92
N ALA A 43 -10.42 -16.87 -14.87
CA ALA A 43 -10.70 -17.93 -15.84
C ALA A 43 -11.69 -17.54 -16.95
N CYS A 44 -12.30 -16.35 -16.89
CA CYS A 44 -13.28 -15.90 -17.87
C CYS A 44 -12.60 -15.12 -19.01
N PRO A 45 -12.60 -15.63 -20.26
CA PRO A 45 -11.95 -14.95 -21.39
C PRO A 45 -12.60 -13.60 -21.71
N THR A 46 -13.92 -13.49 -21.55
CA THR A 46 -14.64 -12.22 -21.69
C THR A 46 -14.25 -11.20 -20.61
N GLY A 47 -14.10 -11.67 -19.36
CA GLY A 47 -13.64 -10.81 -18.27
C GLY A 47 -12.20 -10.34 -18.44
N GLU A 48 -11.34 -11.19 -19.00
CA GLU A 48 -9.96 -10.83 -19.34
C GLU A 48 -9.90 -9.73 -20.41
N GLU A 49 -10.68 -9.88 -21.49
CA GLU A 49 -10.70 -8.89 -22.56
C GLU A 49 -11.30 -7.56 -22.08
N LEU A 50 -12.37 -7.57 -21.27
CA LEU A 50 -12.92 -6.36 -20.65
C LEU A 50 -11.89 -5.62 -19.79
N ARG A 51 -11.10 -6.34 -18.98
CA ARG A 51 -10.01 -5.74 -18.20
C ARG A 51 -8.89 -5.19 -19.08
N ARG A 52 -8.56 -5.88 -20.18
CA ARG A 52 -7.57 -5.41 -21.16
C ARG A 52 -8.04 -4.13 -21.85
N LEU A 53 -9.30 -4.06 -22.27
CA LEU A 53 -9.91 -2.87 -22.86
C LEU A 53 -9.97 -1.72 -21.85
N GLY A 54 -10.35 -1.99 -20.60
CA GLY A 54 -10.30 -1.00 -19.53
C GLY A 54 -8.90 -0.43 -19.33
N ARG A 55 -7.85 -1.26 -19.30
CA ARG A 55 -6.45 -0.82 -19.20
C ARG A 55 -5.95 -0.04 -20.42
N TYR A 56 -6.44 -0.41 -21.61
CA TYR A 56 -6.09 0.28 -22.85
C TYR A 56 -6.75 1.66 -22.94
N LEU A 57 -7.97 1.78 -22.42
CA LEU A 57 -8.70 3.04 -22.34
C LEU A 57 -8.24 3.90 -21.16
N ASP A 58 -7.77 3.31 -20.07
CA ASP A 58 -7.19 4.04 -18.94
C ASP A 58 -5.85 4.70 -19.32
N THR A 59 -5.94 5.90 -19.89
CA THR A 59 -4.78 6.74 -20.24
C THR A 59 -4.24 7.54 -19.07
N GLN A 60 -4.82 7.39 -17.87
CA GLN A 60 -4.19 7.96 -16.70
C GLN A 60 -2.86 7.22 -16.55
N PRO A 61 -1.69 7.91 -16.56
CA PRO A 61 -0.51 7.28 -16.01
C PRO A 61 -0.91 6.84 -14.62
N LYS A 62 -0.92 5.53 -14.34
CA LYS A 62 -1.06 5.06 -12.97
C LYS A 62 0.04 5.76 -12.23
N LYS A 63 -0.32 6.78 -11.46
CA LYS A 63 0.54 7.35 -10.44
C LYS A 63 0.66 6.25 -9.38
N ASN A 64 1.38 5.18 -9.72
CA ASN A 64 1.88 4.16 -8.81
C ASN A 64 2.86 4.77 -7.80
N GLY A 65 3.09 6.08 -7.86
CA GLY A 65 3.11 6.92 -6.68
C GLY A 65 2.42 8.23 -7.02
N GLY A 66 1.39 8.63 -6.27
CA GLY A 66 1.19 10.06 -6.06
C GLY A 66 2.54 10.67 -5.63
N PRO A 67 2.81 11.97 -5.88
CA PRO A 67 4.05 12.58 -5.43
C PRO A 67 4.26 12.15 -3.99
N ARG A 68 5.33 11.38 -3.74
CA ARG A 68 5.70 11.01 -2.38
C ARG A 68 5.86 12.37 -1.72
N MET A 69 4.95 12.73 -0.82
CA MET A 69 5.13 13.93 -0.04
C MET A 69 6.43 13.71 0.70
N GLU A 70 7.50 14.23 0.13
CA GLU A 70 8.74 14.51 0.81
C GLU A 70 8.48 15.80 1.58
N LYS A 71 7.45 15.78 2.43
CA LYS A 71 7.43 16.65 3.59
C LYS A 71 8.65 16.21 4.38
N SER A 72 9.66 17.06 4.40
CA SER A 72 10.77 17.04 5.34
C SER A 72 10.18 17.10 6.75
N SER A 73 9.71 15.97 7.24
CA SER A 73 8.91 15.84 8.47
C SER A 73 9.75 16.07 9.73
N GLY A 74 10.96 16.64 9.62
CA GLY A 74 11.92 16.69 10.72
C GLY A 74 12.27 15.32 11.30
N LEU A 75 11.86 14.23 10.63
CA LEU A 75 11.95 12.87 11.13
C LEU A 75 13.35 12.33 10.87
N THR A 76 14.26 12.55 11.81
CA THR A 76 15.64 12.02 11.75
C THR A 76 15.73 10.63 12.39
N PRO A 77 16.78 9.86 12.07
CA PRO A 77 17.05 8.57 12.72
C PRO A 77 17.11 8.65 14.24
N GLU A 78 17.68 9.72 14.81
CA GLU A 78 17.85 9.92 16.25
C GLU A 78 16.48 10.11 16.93
N VAL A 79 15.62 10.95 16.36
CA VAL A 79 14.27 11.20 16.86
C VAL A 79 13.46 9.90 16.88
N VAL A 80 13.49 9.14 15.78
CA VAL A 80 12.80 7.85 15.70
C VAL A 80 13.35 6.87 16.74
N ARG A 81 14.67 6.85 16.97
CA ARG A 81 15.27 5.97 17.99
C ARG A 81 14.81 6.34 19.39
N ASN A 82 14.81 7.62 19.75
CA ASN A 82 14.37 8.09 21.06
C ASN A 82 12.89 7.76 21.33
N LEU A 83 12.01 7.97 20.35
CA LEU A 83 10.59 7.62 20.45
C LEU A 83 10.39 6.11 20.61
N ASN A 84 11.17 5.31 19.90
CA ASN A 84 11.15 3.85 20.03
C ASN A 84 11.63 3.38 21.42
N ILE A 85 12.65 4.02 22.00
CA ILE A 85 13.12 3.75 23.37
C ILE A 85 12.02 4.10 24.39
N GLN A 86 11.26 5.17 24.17
CA GLN A 86 10.10 5.51 24.99
C GLN A 86 8.96 4.48 24.82
N GLY A 87 8.98 3.67 23.76
CA GLY A 87 8.05 2.58 23.49
C GLY A 87 6.98 2.91 22.47
N ILE A 88 7.06 4.09 21.84
CA ILE A 88 6.12 4.52 20.83
C ILE A 88 6.41 3.70 19.56
N PRO A 89 5.47 2.89 19.07
CA PRO A 89 5.70 2.07 17.91
C PRO A 89 5.73 2.91 16.63
N ASP A 90 6.43 2.42 15.62
CA ASP A 90 6.59 3.07 14.31
C ASP A 90 5.26 3.50 13.66
N LYS A 91 4.18 2.75 13.90
CA LYS A 91 2.83 3.07 13.44
C LYS A 91 2.37 4.43 14.01
N ASP A 92 2.56 4.62 15.30
CA ASP A 92 2.10 5.78 16.05
C ASP A 92 3.02 6.98 15.81
N ILE A 93 4.34 6.75 15.67
CA ILE A 93 5.28 7.77 15.17
C ILE A 93 4.84 8.27 13.79
N GLY A 94 4.41 7.36 12.90
CA GLY A 94 3.88 7.75 11.59
C GLY A 94 2.69 8.71 11.73
N ILE A 95 1.72 8.36 12.58
CA ILE A 95 0.52 9.18 12.82
C ILE A 95 0.88 10.54 13.45
N MET A 96 1.77 10.59 14.45
CA MET A 96 2.21 11.82 15.12
C MET A 96 2.82 12.84 14.15
N TYR A 97 3.46 12.36 13.08
CA TYR A 97 4.11 13.19 12.06
C TYR A 97 3.24 13.40 10.80
N GLU A 98 1.95 13.04 10.86
CA GLU A 98 1.03 13.08 9.71
C GLU A 98 1.52 12.25 8.50
N LEU A 99 2.24 11.15 8.77
CA LEU A 99 2.80 10.24 7.78
C LEU A 99 1.99 8.94 7.72
N SER A 100 2.13 8.20 6.62
CA SER A 100 1.50 6.88 6.53
C SER A 100 2.02 5.96 7.66
N PRO A 101 1.19 5.08 8.25
CA PRO A 101 1.62 4.20 9.34
C PRO A 101 2.79 3.25 9.01
N SER A 102 3.05 3.02 7.72
CA SER A 102 4.17 2.21 7.23
C SER A 102 5.45 3.00 6.93
N TYR A 103 5.41 4.34 7.05
CA TYR A 103 6.47 5.22 6.58
C TYR A 103 7.77 5.04 7.39
N VAL A 104 7.66 5.03 8.72
CA VAL A 104 8.82 4.97 9.62
C VAL A 104 9.58 3.65 9.44
N GLY A 105 8.87 2.53 9.34
CA GLY A 105 9.50 1.23 9.06
C GLY A 105 10.22 1.19 7.70
N LYS A 106 9.66 1.83 6.66
CA LYS A 106 10.34 1.97 5.36
C LYS A 106 11.59 2.86 5.46
N LYS A 107 11.53 3.96 6.22
CA LYS A 107 12.68 4.85 6.46
C LYS A 107 13.78 4.17 7.26
N LYS A 108 13.47 3.43 8.33
CA LYS A 108 14.47 2.64 9.08
C LYS A 108 15.22 1.66 8.18
N LYS A 109 14.52 0.94 7.28
CA LYS A 109 15.16 0.05 6.30
C LYS A 109 16.08 0.82 5.35
N GLN A 110 15.67 2.00 4.89
CA GLN A 110 16.50 2.86 4.05
C GLN A 110 17.74 3.36 4.80
N TRP A 111 17.59 3.86 6.03
CA TRP A 111 18.69 4.31 6.87
C TRP A 111 19.64 3.17 7.27
N LYS A 112 19.14 1.95 7.45
CA LYS A 112 19.96 0.76 7.70
C LYS A 112 20.83 0.42 6.50
N ARG A 113 20.27 0.47 5.28
CA ARG A 113 21.03 0.28 4.03
C ARG A 113 22.08 1.37 3.81
N ALA A 114 21.80 2.60 4.25
CA ALA A 114 22.74 3.72 4.20
C ALA A 114 23.78 3.72 5.35
N GLY A 115 23.72 2.77 6.28
CA GLY A 115 24.63 2.71 7.44
C GLY A 115 24.37 3.76 8.53
N ILE A 116 23.32 4.57 8.40
CA ILE A 116 22.99 5.66 9.35
C ILE A 116 22.17 5.11 10.54
N TRP A 117 21.37 4.07 10.31
CA TRP A 117 20.57 3.44 11.37
C TRP A 117 21.39 2.42 12.15
N LYS A 118 21.63 2.72 13.43
CA LYS A 118 22.19 1.79 14.42
C LYS A 118 21.08 1.30 15.34
N GLY A 119 20.97 -0.02 15.48
CA GLY A 119 20.02 -0.69 16.39
C GLY A 119 18.91 -1.50 15.71
N PRO A 120 18.08 -2.19 16.51
CA PRO A 120 17.01 -3.03 16.00
C PRO A 120 15.96 -2.23 15.23
N THR A 121 15.48 -2.80 14.13
CA THR A 121 14.37 -2.22 13.35
C THR A 121 13.03 -2.78 13.80
N ASP A 122 13.02 -3.99 14.37
CA ASP A 122 11.83 -4.66 14.85
C ASP A 122 11.45 -4.17 16.24
N MET A 123 10.18 -3.79 16.42
CA MET A 123 9.61 -3.40 17.72
C MET A 123 9.74 -4.51 18.77
N ARG A 124 9.74 -5.79 18.36
CA ARG A 124 9.93 -6.92 19.28
C ARG A 124 11.32 -6.91 19.89
N GLU A 125 12.35 -6.63 19.09
CA GLU A 125 13.74 -6.52 19.54
C GLU A 125 13.93 -5.27 20.42
N ILE A 126 13.31 -4.15 20.02
CA ILE A 126 13.33 -2.90 20.81
C ILE A 126 12.68 -3.13 22.19
N LYS A 127 11.53 -3.79 22.24
CA LYS A 127 10.86 -4.14 23.51
C LYS A 127 11.71 -5.09 24.37
N LYS A 128 12.35 -6.10 23.77
CA LYS A 128 13.27 -6.99 24.49
C LYS A 128 14.45 -6.23 25.10
N ALA A 129 15.05 -5.30 24.35
CA ALA A 129 16.16 -4.47 24.83
C ALA A 129 15.76 -3.56 26.01
N ARG A 130 14.49 -3.13 26.10
CA ARG A 130 13.98 -2.38 27.26
C ARG A 130 13.77 -3.23 28.51
N ILE A 131 13.51 -4.52 28.35
CA ILE A 131 13.22 -5.45 29.46
C ILE A 131 14.51 -5.96 30.13
N SER A 132 15.67 -5.73 29.51
CA SER A 132 16.99 -5.99 30.10
C SER A 132 17.70 -4.71 30.58
N PRO A 133 17.20 -3.95 31.58
CA PRO A 133 17.98 -2.91 32.23
C PRO A 133 18.69 -3.51 33.45
N SER A 134 19.79 -4.24 33.26
CA SER A 134 20.80 -4.50 34.31
C SER A 134 21.87 -5.47 33.81
N THR A 135 23.02 -4.94 33.39
CA THR A 135 24.37 -5.40 33.80
C THR A 135 25.35 -4.42 33.17
N GLN A 136 25.63 -3.33 33.86
CA GLN A 136 26.91 -2.60 33.77
C GLN A 136 26.94 -1.58 34.93
N ALA A 137 27.38 -2.07 36.07
CA ALA A 137 28.11 -1.34 37.10
C ALA A 137 29.22 -2.31 37.58
#